data_AF-A0A9W5F1M6-F1
#
_entry.id   AF-A0A9W5F1M6-F1
#
_cell.length_a   1.000
_cell.length_b   1.000
_cell.length_c   1.000
_cell.angle_alpha   90.00
_cell.angle_beta   90.00
_cell.angle_gamma   90.00
#
_symmetry.space_group_name_H-M   'P 1'
#
loop_
_entity.id
_entity.type
_entity.pdbx_description
1 polymer ?
#
loop_
_entity_poly.entity_id
_entity_poly.type
_entity_poly.pdbx_seq_one_letter_code
_entity_poly.pdbx_strand_id
1 'polypeptide(L)'
;MNEMITPATILEHDGIKQPIKEWALDYGITPAIIMARIERGQTIADAITTPMKTGFREQKLASRDMEALIRASSRRQESERRKIASAIHGANVRRSNRNVAKVRSSGRNVLMLSHQGETLSLLEWAERTGLNAVTIRARLYAGWEIERALTAPAFPTRVSSRAARAREVGIDPRTVESRLRRGWTLEDALTHEPHKGVRPGVPSDFAPSKGTGAGSTAQQTPNITFSGIDA
;
A
#
# COMPACT_ATOMS: atom_id res chain seq x y z
N MET A 1 49.33 -19.75 25.99
CA MET A 1 48.13 -20.33 25.35
C MET A 1 47.10 -19.21 25.29
N ASN A 2 46.95 -18.53 24.16
CA ASN A 2 45.95 -17.47 24.04
C ASN A 2 44.58 -18.14 23.87
N GLU A 3 43.73 -18.03 24.88
CA GLU A 3 42.31 -18.38 24.74
C GLU A 3 41.75 -17.57 23.57
N MET A 4 41.19 -18.25 22.57
CA MET A 4 40.53 -17.57 21.45
C MET A 4 39.27 -16.89 21.98
N ILE A 5 39.33 -15.58 22.19
CA ILE A 5 38.18 -14.78 22.58
C ILE A 5 37.21 -14.75 21.40
N THR A 6 35.98 -15.20 21.62
CA THR A 6 34.93 -15.24 20.60
C THR A 6 33.75 -14.38 21.03
N PRO A 7 32.83 -14.00 20.13
CA PRO A 7 31.65 -13.22 20.51
C PRO A 7 30.73 -13.91 21.53
N ALA A 8 30.87 -15.23 21.73
CA ALA A 8 30.12 -16.00 22.72
C ALA A 8 30.82 -16.08 24.10
N THR A 9 32.06 -15.59 24.22
CA THR A 9 32.80 -15.56 25.49
C THR A 9 32.05 -14.70 26.50
N ILE A 10 31.87 -15.19 27.73
CA ILE A 10 31.14 -14.52 28.81
C ILE A 10 32.10 -13.58 29.54
N LEU A 11 31.70 -12.31 29.67
CA LEU A 11 32.41 -11.29 30.43
C LEU A 11 31.57 -10.82 31.61
N GLU A 12 32.24 -10.55 32.72
CA GLU A 12 31.65 -9.97 33.93
C GLU A 12 31.98 -8.48 34.01
N HIS A 13 30.94 -7.65 34.09
CA HIS A 13 31.04 -6.20 34.30
C HIS A 13 29.84 -5.77 35.16
N ASP A 14 30.09 -4.94 36.17
CA ASP A 14 29.07 -4.43 37.12
C ASP A 14 28.19 -5.53 37.77
N GLY A 15 28.79 -6.69 38.06
CA GLY A 15 28.10 -7.84 38.67
C GLY A 15 27.18 -8.60 37.71
N ILE A 16 27.15 -8.24 36.42
CA ILE A 16 26.39 -8.89 35.37
C ILE A 16 27.32 -9.75 34.52
N LYS A 17 26.92 -10.99 34.24
CA LYS A 17 27.65 -11.94 33.39
C LYS A 17 26.91 -12.15 32.08
N GLN A 18 27.47 -11.64 30.99
CA GLN A 18 26.86 -11.70 29.66
C GLN A 18 27.91 -11.97 28.58
N PRO A 19 27.53 -12.57 27.44
CA PRO A 19 28.47 -12.79 26.35
C PRO A 19 28.82 -11.48 25.64
N ILE A 20 30.02 -11.40 25.05
CA ILE A 20 30.57 -10.21 24.37
C ILE A 20 29.58 -9.60 23.37
N LYS A 21 28.84 -10.44 22.64
CA LYS A 21 27.83 -9.97 21.68
C LYS A 21 26.69 -9.14 22.31
N GLU A 22 26.31 -9.43 23.55
CA GLU A 22 25.22 -8.72 24.24
C GLU A 22 25.77 -7.40 24.81
N TRP A 23 26.96 -7.42 25.41
CA TRP A 23 27.66 -6.20 25.82
C TRP A 23 27.89 -5.23 24.65
N ALA A 24 28.20 -5.74 23.47
CA ALA A 24 28.31 -4.95 22.25
C ALA A 24 27.00 -4.25 21.87
N LEU A 25 25.86 -4.94 22.02
CA LEU A 25 24.53 -4.36 21.77
C LEU A 25 24.20 -3.28 22.79
N ASP A 26 24.45 -3.54 24.07
CA ASP A 26 24.10 -2.65 25.18
C ASP A 26 24.85 -1.30 25.10
N TYR A 27 26.12 -1.32 24.72
CA TYR A 27 26.97 -0.13 24.65
C TYR A 27 27.13 0.44 23.22
N GLY A 28 26.45 -0.15 22.24
CA GLY A 28 26.47 0.32 20.85
C GLY A 28 27.86 0.27 20.20
N ILE A 29 28.68 -0.72 20.58
CA ILE A 29 30.00 -1.00 19.99
C ILE A 29 29.99 -2.36 19.31
N THR A 30 30.96 -2.67 18.44
CA THR A 30 30.98 -3.98 17.79
C THR A 30 31.67 -5.03 18.69
N PRO A 31 31.26 -6.32 18.64
CA PRO A 31 31.94 -7.40 19.37
C PRO A 31 33.44 -7.45 19.05
N ALA A 32 33.81 -7.17 17.80
CA ALA A 32 35.20 -7.10 17.35
C ALA A 32 36.02 -6.03 18.08
N ILE A 33 35.40 -4.89 18.42
CA ILE A 33 36.07 -3.84 19.19
C ILE A 33 36.35 -4.31 20.61
N ILE A 34 35.37 -4.94 21.28
CA ILE A 34 35.55 -5.47 22.64
C ILE A 34 36.66 -6.51 22.66
N MET A 35 36.64 -7.49 21.73
CA MET A 35 37.67 -8.52 21.60
C MET A 35 39.05 -7.89 21.36
N ALA A 36 39.17 -6.99 20.39
CA ALA A 36 40.45 -6.34 20.07
C ALA A 36 40.98 -5.46 21.21
N ARG A 37 40.11 -4.93 22.07
CA ARG A 37 40.50 -4.15 23.25
C ARG A 37 41.07 -5.06 24.34
N ILE A 38 40.41 -6.18 24.61
CA ILE A 38 40.89 -7.20 25.57
C ILE A 38 42.20 -7.83 25.11
N GLU A 39 42.32 -8.15 23.82
CA GLU A 39 43.57 -8.65 23.22
C GLU A 39 44.73 -7.66 23.33
N ARG A 40 44.42 -6.35 23.34
CA ARG A 40 45.39 -5.27 23.58
C ARG A 40 45.65 -5.01 25.07
N GLY A 41 45.12 -5.84 25.96
CA GLY A 41 45.31 -5.75 27.40
C GLY A 41 44.49 -4.66 28.09
N GLN A 42 43.42 -4.16 27.46
CA GLN A 42 42.49 -3.26 28.14
C GLN A 42 41.69 -4.01 29.21
N THR A 43 41.25 -3.29 30.24
CA THR A 43 40.35 -3.85 31.25
C THR A 43 39.00 -4.21 30.61
N ILE A 44 38.29 -5.18 31.19
CA ILE A 44 36.95 -5.58 30.72
C ILE A 44 36.00 -4.38 30.74
N ALA A 45 36.06 -3.57 31.80
CA ALA A 45 35.24 -2.37 31.95
C ALA A 45 35.52 -1.35 30.82
N ASP A 46 36.79 -1.02 30.54
CA ASP A 46 37.14 -0.07 29.47
C ASP A 46 36.79 -0.62 28.09
N ALA A 47 36.94 -1.94 27.91
CA ALA A 47 36.64 -2.61 26.66
C ALA A 47 35.18 -2.48 26.26
N ILE A 48 34.27 -2.54 27.24
CA ILE A 48 32.81 -2.46 27.06
C ILE A 48 32.32 -1.00 27.04
N THR A 49 32.79 -0.17 27.97
CA THR A 49 32.24 1.18 28.19
C THR A 49 32.75 2.24 27.21
N THR A 50 33.92 2.04 26.59
CA THR A 50 34.48 3.06 25.68
C THR A 50 33.68 3.11 24.38
N PRO A 51 33.01 4.22 24.03
CA PRO A 51 32.24 4.30 22.78
C PRO A 51 33.16 4.19 21.55
N MET A 52 32.62 3.70 20.43
CA MET A 52 33.36 3.63 19.18
C MET A 52 33.60 5.05 18.63
N LYS A 53 34.87 5.44 18.46
CA LYS A 53 35.22 6.73 17.85
C LYS A 53 34.94 6.70 16.35
N THR A 54 33.77 7.19 15.93
CA THR A 54 33.48 7.42 14.52
C THR A 54 34.14 8.73 14.10
N GLY A 55 35.35 8.68 13.55
CA GLY A 55 35.89 9.81 12.82
C GLY A 55 35.02 10.04 11.59
N PHE A 56 34.08 10.98 11.63
CA PHE A 56 33.49 11.51 10.41
C PHE A 56 34.64 12.15 9.64
N ARG A 57 35.18 11.41 8.65
CA ARG A 57 36.10 11.97 7.66
C ARG A 57 35.28 13.05 6.96
N GLU A 58 35.55 14.32 7.29
CA GLU A 58 34.83 15.47 6.76
C GLU A 58 34.62 15.31 5.24
N GLN A 59 33.41 14.94 4.82
CA GLN A 59 33.03 15.06 3.41
C GLN A 59 32.83 16.55 3.15
N LYS A 60 33.93 17.24 2.83
CA LYS A 60 33.86 18.61 2.31
C LYS A 60 33.28 18.55 0.90
N LEU A 61 31.95 18.57 0.76
CA LEU A 61 31.34 19.13 -0.44
C LEU A 61 31.43 20.65 -0.30
N ALA A 62 32.29 21.28 -1.11
CA ALA A 62 32.33 22.73 -1.20
C ALA A 62 30.92 23.25 -1.53
N SER A 63 30.39 24.15 -0.72
CA SER A 63 29.01 24.66 -0.79
C SER A 63 28.61 25.19 -2.18
N ARG A 64 29.57 25.71 -2.94
CA ARG A 64 29.36 26.17 -4.34
C ARG A 64 29.09 25.03 -5.32
N ASP A 65 29.64 23.85 -5.10
CA ASP A 65 29.46 22.70 -6.00
C ASP A 65 28.11 22.01 -5.78
N MET A 66 27.58 22.06 -4.55
CA MET A 66 26.28 21.44 -4.23
C MET A 66 25.11 22.17 -4.91
N GLU A 67 25.10 23.51 -4.94
CA GLU A 67 24.08 24.27 -5.68
C GLU A 67 24.15 24.05 -7.19
N ALA A 68 25.36 23.88 -7.73
CA ALA A 68 25.56 23.56 -9.14
C ALA A 68 25.03 22.14 -9.47
N LEU A 69 25.33 21.17 -8.60
CA LEU A 69 24.83 19.80 -8.70
C LEU A 69 23.30 19.71 -8.55
N ILE A 70 22.71 20.44 -7.60
CA ILE A 70 21.24 20.52 -7.43
C ILE A 70 20.61 21.12 -8.69
N ARG A 71 21.17 22.22 -9.23
CA ARG A 71 20.67 22.82 -10.48
C ARG A 71 20.80 21.88 -11.68
N ALA A 72 21.92 21.18 -11.82
CA ALA A 72 22.13 20.21 -12.89
C ALA A 72 21.18 19.01 -12.77
N SER A 73 21.00 18.49 -11.56
CA SER A 73 20.03 17.43 -11.23
C SER A 73 18.60 17.86 -11.56
N SER A 74 18.19 19.05 -11.12
CA SER A 74 16.86 19.61 -11.39
C SER A 74 16.62 19.82 -12.88
N ARG A 75 17.61 20.30 -13.65
CA ARG A 75 17.50 20.40 -15.12
C ARG A 75 17.33 19.04 -15.79
N ARG A 76 18.04 18.01 -15.31
CA ARG A 76 17.92 16.63 -15.81
C ARG A 76 16.55 16.03 -15.48
N GLN A 77 16.06 16.25 -14.27
CA GLN A 77 14.71 15.80 -13.87
C GLN A 77 13.62 16.50 -14.68
N GLU A 78 13.74 17.80 -14.91
CA GLU A 78 12.78 18.57 -15.71
C GLU A 78 12.75 18.15 -17.19
N SER A 79 13.91 17.83 -17.78
CA SER A 79 13.94 17.33 -19.17
C SER A 79 13.30 15.95 -19.31
N GLU A 80 13.52 15.04 -18.37
CA GLU A 80 12.85 13.74 -18.33
C GLU A 80 11.34 13.89 -18.12
N ARG A 81 10.91 14.79 -17.22
CA ARG A 81 9.48 15.13 -17.02
C ARG A 81 8.84 15.62 -18.32
N ARG A 82 9.51 16.48 -19.08
CA ARG A 82 9.02 16.97 -20.38
C ARG A 82 8.91 15.87 -21.43
N LYS A 83 9.89 14.95 -21.49
CA LYS A 83 9.83 13.78 -22.39
C LYS A 83 8.65 12.89 -22.04
N ILE A 84 8.43 12.60 -20.76
CA ILE A 84 7.29 11.80 -20.28
C ILE A 84 5.97 12.50 -20.60
N ALA A 85 5.85 13.81 -20.31
CA ALA A 85 4.65 14.58 -20.63
C ALA A 85 4.33 14.58 -22.13
N SER A 86 5.35 14.76 -22.99
CA SER A 86 5.21 14.68 -24.45
C SER A 86 4.79 13.27 -24.91
N ALA A 87 5.38 12.22 -24.33
CA ALA A 87 5.01 10.84 -24.63
C ALA A 87 3.57 10.52 -24.21
N ILE A 88 3.13 10.96 -23.03
CA ILE A 88 1.75 10.83 -22.54
C ILE A 88 0.79 11.58 -23.47
N HIS A 89 1.11 12.83 -23.82
CA HIS A 89 0.30 13.61 -24.75
C HIS A 89 0.20 12.92 -26.12
N GLY A 90 1.32 12.45 -26.68
CA GLY A 90 1.35 11.70 -27.93
C GLY A 90 0.55 10.39 -27.86
N ALA A 91 0.62 9.66 -26.75
CA ALA A 91 -0.18 8.45 -26.52
C ALA A 91 -1.68 8.76 -26.46
N ASN A 92 -2.08 9.85 -25.79
CA ASN A 92 -3.47 10.29 -25.71
C ASN A 92 -4.01 10.73 -27.07
N VAL A 93 -3.22 11.47 -27.86
CA VAL A 93 -3.59 11.85 -29.24
C VAL A 93 -3.76 10.61 -30.11
N ARG A 94 -2.83 9.65 -30.05
CA ARG A 94 -2.95 8.36 -30.78
C ARG A 94 -4.19 7.57 -30.37
N ARG A 95 -4.49 7.52 -29.07
CA ARG A 95 -5.67 6.83 -28.53
C ARG A 95 -6.96 7.50 -28.98
N SER A 96 -7.02 8.84 -28.95
CA SER A 96 -8.14 9.62 -29.45
C SER A 96 -8.37 9.35 -30.94
N ASN A 97 -7.32 9.46 -31.76
CA ASN A 97 -7.40 9.19 -33.20
C ASN A 97 -7.86 7.77 -33.51
N ARG A 98 -7.42 6.77 -32.73
CA ARG A 98 -7.90 5.38 -32.85
C ARG A 98 -9.38 5.27 -32.52
N ASN A 99 -9.85 5.95 -31.48
CA ASN A 99 -11.28 5.97 -31.13
C ASN A 99 -12.10 6.64 -32.23
N VAL A 100 -11.64 7.77 -32.78
CA VAL A 100 -12.28 8.44 -33.92
C VAL A 100 -12.34 7.52 -35.15
N ALA A 101 -11.23 6.84 -35.48
CA ALA A 101 -11.20 5.87 -36.56
C ALA A 101 -12.17 4.68 -36.32
N LYS A 102 -12.25 4.18 -35.07
CA LYS A 102 -13.18 3.12 -34.67
C LYS A 102 -14.65 3.55 -34.76
N VAL A 103 -14.98 4.78 -34.38
CA VAL A 103 -16.33 5.35 -34.54
C VAL A 103 -16.68 5.48 -36.03
N ARG A 104 -15.76 6.00 -36.84
CA ARG A 104 -15.95 6.11 -38.30
C ARG A 104 -16.10 4.77 -39.01
N SER A 105 -15.45 3.70 -38.53
CA SER A 105 -15.64 2.35 -39.08
C SER A 105 -16.91 1.68 -38.55
N SER A 106 -17.30 1.96 -37.30
CA SER A 106 -18.54 1.44 -36.71
C SER A 106 -19.79 2.01 -37.40
N GLY A 107 -19.75 3.27 -37.85
CA GLY A 107 -20.81 3.88 -38.67
C GLY A 107 -20.99 3.25 -40.07
N ARG A 108 -20.06 2.38 -40.52
CA ARG A 108 -20.25 1.58 -41.75
C ARG A 108 -20.83 0.19 -41.48
N ASN A 109 -20.82 -0.28 -40.23
CA ASN A 109 -21.36 -1.58 -39.80
C ASN A 109 -22.68 -1.40 -39.04
N VAL A 110 -23.55 -0.57 -39.61
CA VAL A 110 -24.90 -0.36 -39.09
C VAL A 110 -25.73 -1.56 -39.54
N LEU A 111 -26.01 -2.48 -38.61
CA LEU A 111 -26.91 -3.60 -38.88
C LEU A 111 -28.32 -3.02 -39.09
N MET A 112 -28.79 -3.03 -40.33
CA MET A 112 -30.15 -2.61 -40.70
C MET A 112 -31.10 -3.76 -40.46
N LEU A 113 -32.18 -3.50 -39.72
CA LEU A 113 -33.19 -4.47 -39.38
C LEU A 113 -34.54 -3.98 -39.90
N SER A 114 -35.22 -4.85 -40.66
CA SER A 114 -36.55 -4.58 -41.19
C SER A 114 -37.61 -5.20 -40.30
N HIS A 115 -38.55 -4.40 -39.81
CA HIS A 115 -39.70 -4.86 -39.04
C HIS A 115 -40.89 -3.90 -39.25
N GLN A 116 -42.10 -4.45 -39.42
CA GLN A 116 -43.35 -3.68 -39.66
C GLN A 116 -43.29 -2.69 -40.83
N GLY A 117 -42.55 -3.01 -41.90
CA GLY A 117 -42.41 -2.16 -43.08
C GLY A 117 -41.39 -1.01 -42.93
N GLU A 118 -40.80 -0.85 -41.75
CA GLU A 118 -39.70 0.11 -41.52
C GLU A 118 -38.35 -0.62 -41.50
N THR A 119 -37.33 -0.03 -42.12
CA THR A 119 -35.94 -0.53 -42.06
C THR A 119 -35.08 0.50 -41.34
N LEU A 120 -34.78 0.21 -40.07
CA LEU A 120 -34.00 1.08 -39.20
C LEU A 120 -32.71 0.37 -38.77
N SER A 121 -31.73 1.16 -38.34
CA SER A 121 -30.54 0.63 -37.70
C SER A 121 -30.85 0.00 -36.36
N LEU A 122 -30.00 -0.94 -35.93
CA LEU A 122 -30.08 -1.52 -34.59
C LEU A 122 -30.01 -0.45 -33.46
N LEU A 123 -29.37 0.69 -33.68
CA LEU A 123 -29.33 1.79 -32.71
C LEU A 123 -30.66 2.54 -32.66
N GLU A 124 -31.23 2.87 -33.82
CA GLU A 124 -32.56 3.51 -33.91
C GLU A 124 -33.65 2.61 -33.36
N TRP A 125 -33.59 1.29 -33.63
CA TRP A 125 -34.48 0.32 -32.99
C TRP A 125 -34.30 0.27 -31.47
N ALA A 126 -33.07 0.37 -30.96
CA ALA A 126 -32.80 0.45 -29.53
C ALA A 126 -33.42 1.71 -28.89
N GLU A 127 -33.32 2.86 -29.56
CA GLU A 127 -33.94 4.12 -29.11
C GLU A 127 -35.47 4.03 -29.14
N ARG A 128 -36.05 3.48 -30.22
CA ARG A 128 -37.51 3.38 -30.39
C ARG A 128 -38.16 2.39 -29.44
N THR A 129 -37.50 1.28 -29.14
CA THR A 129 -38.02 0.24 -28.23
C THR A 129 -37.62 0.46 -26.77
N GLY A 130 -36.67 1.37 -26.50
CA GLY A 130 -36.06 1.55 -25.18
C GLY A 130 -35.20 0.37 -24.72
N LEU A 131 -34.95 -0.62 -25.58
CA LEU A 131 -34.08 -1.76 -25.28
C LEU A 131 -32.63 -1.42 -25.58
N ASN A 132 -31.70 -1.98 -24.81
CA ASN A 132 -30.28 -1.80 -25.10
C ASN A 132 -29.92 -2.48 -26.44
N ALA A 133 -29.22 -1.76 -27.33
CA ALA A 133 -28.67 -2.27 -28.59
C ALA A 133 -27.90 -3.59 -28.41
N VAL A 134 -27.16 -3.74 -27.32
CA VAL A 134 -26.43 -4.99 -26.98
C VAL A 134 -27.41 -6.14 -26.73
N THR A 135 -28.54 -5.87 -26.07
CA THR A 135 -29.58 -6.87 -25.80
C THR A 135 -30.26 -7.32 -27.10
N ILE A 136 -30.63 -6.38 -27.97
CA ILE A 136 -31.21 -6.70 -29.28
C ILE A 136 -30.23 -7.56 -30.09
N ARG A 137 -28.96 -7.16 -30.15
CA ARG A 137 -27.90 -7.91 -30.85
C ARG A 137 -27.72 -9.32 -30.30
N ALA A 138 -27.68 -9.47 -28.97
CA ALA A 138 -27.53 -10.77 -28.32
C ALA A 138 -28.72 -11.70 -28.61
N ARG A 139 -29.95 -11.17 -28.64
CA ARG A 139 -31.16 -11.92 -29.01
C ARG A 139 -31.11 -12.41 -30.46
N LEU A 140 -30.68 -11.55 -31.39
CA LEU A 140 -30.50 -11.92 -32.79
C LEU A 140 -29.42 -12.99 -32.97
N TYR A 141 -28.29 -12.89 -32.28
CA TYR A 141 -27.26 -13.95 -32.29
C TYR A 141 -27.73 -15.27 -31.67
N ALA A 142 -28.65 -15.20 -30.71
CA ALA A 142 -29.31 -16.37 -30.15
C ALA A 142 -30.43 -16.93 -31.06
N GLY A 143 -30.58 -16.41 -32.29
CA GLY A 143 -31.54 -16.89 -33.28
C GLY A 143 -32.99 -16.45 -33.01
N TRP A 144 -33.21 -15.37 -32.26
CA TRP A 144 -34.56 -14.86 -32.06
C TRP A 144 -35.08 -14.17 -33.31
N GLU A 145 -36.36 -14.37 -33.59
CA GLU A 145 -37.10 -13.57 -34.57
C GLU A 145 -37.02 -12.08 -34.25
N ILE A 146 -36.91 -11.23 -35.30
CA ILE A 146 -36.70 -9.78 -35.16
C ILE A 146 -37.79 -9.14 -34.30
N GLU A 147 -39.06 -9.48 -34.55
CA GLU A 147 -40.20 -8.98 -33.78
C GLU A 147 -40.05 -9.27 -32.29
N ARG A 148 -39.75 -10.53 -31.96
CA ARG A 148 -39.57 -10.98 -30.57
C ARG A 148 -38.34 -10.34 -29.94
N ALA A 149 -37.28 -10.13 -30.73
CA ALA A 149 -36.06 -9.49 -30.25
C ALA A 149 -36.29 -8.03 -29.85
N LEU A 150 -37.19 -7.32 -30.54
CA LEU A 150 -37.55 -5.92 -30.34
C LEU A 150 -38.66 -5.69 -29.29
N THR A 151 -39.56 -6.65 -29.09
CA THR A 151 -40.73 -6.48 -28.19
C THR A 151 -40.55 -7.14 -26.83
N ALA A 152 -39.73 -8.17 -26.71
CA ALA A 152 -39.59 -8.88 -25.44
C ALA A 152 -38.96 -7.97 -24.37
N PRO A 153 -39.50 -7.91 -23.15
CA PRO A 153 -38.92 -7.13 -22.06
C PRO A 153 -37.51 -7.65 -21.76
N ALA A 154 -36.53 -6.75 -21.75
CA ALA A 154 -35.23 -7.09 -21.19
C ALA A 154 -35.44 -7.23 -19.69
N PHE A 155 -35.34 -8.46 -19.16
CA PHE A 155 -35.22 -8.61 -17.72
C PHE A 155 -33.97 -7.83 -17.32
N PRO A 156 -34.09 -6.72 -16.55
CA PRO A 156 -32.91 -6.09 -16.00
C PRO A 156 -32.20 -7.19 -15.24
N THR A 157 -30.92 -7.40 -15.50
CA THR A 157 -30.09 -8.30 -14.70
C THR A 157 -30.00 -7.69 -13.30
N ARG A 158 -31.07 -7.89 -12.52
CA ARG A 158 -31.32 -7.37 -11.16
C ARG A 158 -30.48 -8.11 -10.12
N VAL A 159 -29.42 -8.78 -10.53
CA VAL A 159 -28.32 -9.07 -9.62
C VAL A 159 -27.53 -7.78 -9.46
N SER A 160 -28.07 -6.88 -8.64
CA SER A 160 -27.32 -5.75 -8.09
C SER A 160 -25.98 -6.30 -7.61
N SER A 161 -24.88 -5.85 -8.25
CA SER A 161 -23.54 -6.29 -7.87
C SER A 161 -23.37 -6.12 -6.35
N ARG A 162 -22.54 -6.95 -5.71
CA ARG A 162 -22.26 -6.79 -4.26
C ARG A 162 -21.87 -5.36 -3.92
N ALA A 163 -21.15 -4.68 -4.82
CA ALA A 163 -20.79 -3.28 -4.70
C ALA A 163 -21.99 -2.31 -4.83
N ALA A 164 -23.00 -2.63 -5.64
CA ALA A 164 -24.23 -1.85 -5.71
C ALA A 164 -25.03 -2.00 -4.41
N ARG A 165 -25.20 -3.24 -3.92
CA ARG A 165 -25.88 -3.51 -2.63
C ARG A 165 -25.13 -2.87 -1.44
N ALA A 166 -23.80 -2.89 -1.45
CA ALA A 166 -22.98 -2.24 -0.43
C ALA A 166 -23.24 -0.73 -0.38
N ARG A 167 -23.26 -0.07 -1.55
CA ARG A 167 -23.55 1.38 -1.65
C ARG A 167 -24.98 1.72 -1.23
N GLU A 168 -25.94 0.87 -1.56
CA GLU A 168 -27.35 1.03 -1.16
C GLU A 168 -27.52 1.05 0.36
N VAL A 169 -26.74 0.23 1.08
CA VAL A 169 -26.74 0.18 2.55
C VAL A 169 -25.74 1.19 3.17
N GLY A 170 -25.00 1.95 2.35
CA GLY A 170 -24.03 2.95 2.80
C GLY A 170 -22.69 2.38 3.30
N ILE A 171 -22.33 1.17 2.89
CA ILE A 171 -21.08 0.48 3.23
C ILE A 171 -20.10 0.54 2.05
N ASP A 172 -18.82 0.83 2.31
CA ASP A 172 -17.77 0.73 1.28
C ASP A 172 -17.74 -0.71 0.71
N PRO A 173 -17.87 -0.92 -0.62
CA PRO A 173 -17.74 -2.24 -1.23
C PRO A 173 -16.49 -3.03 -0.81
N ARG A 174 -15.38 -2.34 -0.47
CA ARG A 174 -14.16 -2.96 0.05
C ARG A 174 -14.37 -3.59 1.43
N THR A 175 -15.20 -3.00 2.26
CA THR A 175 -15.57 -3.54 3.58
C THR A 175 -16.32 -4.85 3.42
N VAL A 176 -17.30 -4.88 2.51
CA VAL A 176 -18.06 -6.12 2.21
C VAL A 176 -17.13 -7.21 1.70
N GLU A 177 -16.23 -6.89 0.76
CA GLU A 177 -15.24 -7.85 0.24
C GLU A 177 -14.30 -8.37 1.34
N SER A 178 -13.83 -7.49 2.21
CA SER A 178 -12.95 -7.85 3.32
C SER A 178 -13.64 -8.75 4.35
N ARG A 179 -14.95 -8.54 4.61
CA ARG A 179 -15.77 -9.39 5.49
C ARG A 179 -15.99 -10.77 4.86
N LEU A 180 -16.34 -10.84 3.57
CA LEU A 180 -16.49 -12.11 2.84
C LEU A 180 -15.18 -12.93 2.83
N ARG A 181 -14.04 -12.27 2.60
CA ARG A 181 -12.71 -12.92 2.65
C ARG A 181 -12.36 -13.48 4.04
N ARG A 182 -12.97 -12.93 5.10
CA ARG A 182 -12.86 -13.43 6.48
C ARG A 182 -13.94 -14.47 6.82
N GLY A 183 -14.67 -14.97 5.83
CA GLY A 183 -15.66 -16.03 6.00
C GLY A 183 -17.05 -15.55 6.42
N TRP A 184 -17.34 -14.25 6.33
CA TRP A 184 -18.67 -13.74 6.64
C TRP A 184 -19.69 -14.15 5.59
N THR A 185 -20.96 -14.27 5.99
CA THR A 185 -22.06 -14.39 5.04
C THR A 185 -22.29 -13.05 4.33
N LEU A 186 -22.94 -13.09 3.16
CA LEU A 186 -23.23 -11.87 2.41
C LEU A 186 -24.20 -10.94 3.16
N GLU A 187 -25.12 -11.49 3.94
CA GLU A 187 -26.10 -10.72 4.71
C GLU A 187 -25.42 -10.00 5.87
N ASP A 188 -24.55 -10.68 6.62
CA ASP A 188 -23.76 -10.07 7.69
C ASP A 188 -22.77 -9.04 7.13
N ALA A 189 -22.17 -9.33 5.97
CA ALA A 189 -21.22 -8.42 5.35
C ALA A 189 -21.87 -7.10 4.91
N LEU A 190 -23.16 -7.13 4.56
CA LEU A 190 -23.97 -5.97 4.18
C LEU A 190 -24.62 -5.25 5.37
N THR A 191 -24.41 -5.70 6.61
CA THR A 191 -25.00 -5.08 7.80
C THR A 191 -24.10 -3.95 8.35
N HIS A 192 -24.72 -2.90 8.89
CA HIS A 192 -24.06 -1.67 9.37
C HIS A 192 -23.31 -1.84 10.69
N GLU A 193 -23.51 -2.96 11.39
CA GLU A 193 -22.83 -3.22 12.65
C GLU A 193 -21.38 -3.71 12.42
N PRO A 194 -20.38 -3.04 13.01
CA PRO A 194 -19.05 -3.59 13.08
C PRO A 194 -19.03 -4.69 14.14
N HIS A 195 -18.93 -5.96 13.74
CA HIS A 195 -18.56 -7.01 14.68
C HIS A 195 -17.28 -6.57 15.40
N LYS A 196 -17.34 -6.46 16.73
CA LYS A 196 -16.17 -6.17 17.58
C LYS A 196 -15.07 -7.13 17.16
N GLY A 197 -14.02 -6.58 16.54
CA GLY A 197 -13.05 -7.39 15.82
C GLY A 197 -12.41 -8.40 16.76
N VAL A 198 -12.60 -9.69 16.49
CA VAL A 198 -11.58 -10.66 16.85
C VAL A 198 -10.43 -10.35 15.91
N ARG A 199 -9.51 -9.50 16.36
CA ARG A 199 -8.21 -9.35 15.70
C ARG A 199 -7.61 -10.76 15.66
N PRO A 200 -7.17 -11.29 14.51
CA PRO A 200 -6.41 -12.52 14.51
C PRO A 200 -5.11 -12.26 15.29
N GLY A 201 -5.08 -12.69 16.54
CA GLY A 201 -4.01 -12.36 17.49
C GLY A 201 -4.49 -12.47 18.92
N VAL A 202 -4.24 -13.64 19.51
CA VAL A 202 -4.51 -14.07 20.90
C VAL A 202 -6.00 -14.42 21.17
N PRO A 203 -6.30 -15.68 21.55
CA PRO A 203 -7.62 -16.09 22.05
C PRO A 203 -8.09 -15.22 23.22
N SER A 204 -9.40 -14.99 23.33
CA SER A 204 -10.04 -14.24 24.41
C SER A 204 -9.82 -14.83 25.83
N ASP A 205 -9.22 -16.02 25.93
CA ASP A 205 -9.01 -16.76 27.17
C ASP A 205 -7.75 -16.34 27.94
N PHE A 206 -6.97 -15.38 27.42
CA PHE A 206 -5.86 -14.78 28.16
C PHE A 206 -6.33 -13.57 28.95
N ALA A 207 -6.09 -13.56 30.27
CA ALA A 207 -6.32 -12.39 31.12
C ALA A 207 -5.57 -11.16 30.55
N PRO A 208 -6.10 -9.93 30.67
CA PRO A 208 -5.43 -8.73 30.17
C PRO A 208 -4.06 -8.61 30.82
N SER A 209 -3.00 -8.95 30.08
CA SER A 209 -1.64 -8.69 30.53
C SER A 209 -1.51 -7.17 30.62
N LYS A 210 -1.09 -6.66 31.79
CA LYS A 210 -0.79 -5.25 31.99
C LYS A 210 0.17 -4.79 30.89
N GLY A 211 -0.36 -4.04 29.93
CA GLY A 211 0.36 -3.16 29.00
C GLY A 211 1.54 -3.77 28.26
N THR A 212 1.35 -4.18 27.01
CA THR A 212 2.44 -4.10 26.04
C THR A 212 2.58 -2.64 25.65
N GLY A 213 3.50 -1.93 26.31
CA GLY A 213 3.76 -0.48 26.22
C GLY A 213 4.17 0.01 24.83
N ALA A 214 3.25 -0.04 23.88
CA ALA A 214 3.36 0.53 22.55
C ALA A 214 2.14 1.41 22.30
N GLY A 215 2.02 2.48 23.09
CA GLY A 215 0.91 3.41 23.03
C GLY A 215 1.34 4.78 23.53
N SER A 216 1.53 5.68 22.58
CA SER A 216 1.83 7.10 22.77
C SER A 216 0.86 7.75 23.78
N THR A 217 1.33 8.15 24.96
CA THR A 217 0.61 9.07 25.87
C THR A 217 1.65 9.81 26.73
N ALA A 218 1.46 11.13 26.80
CA ALA A 218 2.31 12.15 27.40
C ALA A 218 3.07 11.71 28.67
N GLN A 219 4.40 11.81 28.63
CA GLN A 219 5.20 11.83 29.84
C GLN A 219 4.85 13.10 30.61
N GLN A 220 4.20 12.95 31.77
CA GLN A 220 4.25 13.99 32.78
C GLN A 220 5.72 14.16 33.16
N THR A 221 6.31 15.31 32.87
CA THR A 221 7.59 15.72 33.43
C THR A 221 7.36 16.06 34.91
N PRO A 222 7.89 15.27 35.87
CA PRO A 222 7.85 15.71 37.26
C PRO A 222 8.77 16.92 37.42
N ASN A 223 8.23 17.99 38.02
CA ASN A 223 8.98 19.20 38.35
C ASN A 223 9.93 18.88 39.52
N ILE A 224 11.14 18.42 39.22
CA ILE A 224 12.17 18.16 40.22
C ILE A 224 12.97 19.44 40.47
N THR A 225 12.73 20.09 41.60
CA THR A 225 13.52 21.21 42.10
C THR A 225 14.69 20.63 42.90
N PHE A 226 15.92 20.76 42.39
CA PHE A 226 17.11 20.43 43.17
C PHE A 226 17.43 21.60 44.11
N SER A 227 17.17 21.43 45.40
CA SER A 227 17.64 22.33 46.44
C SER A 227 19.12 22.07 46.72
N GLY A 228 19.93 23.10 46.50
CA GLY A 228 21.23 23.42 47.11
C GLY A 228 22.19 22.31 47.52
N ILE A 229 23.39 22.34 46.94
CA ILE A 229 24.62 22.07 47.69
C ILE A 229 25.52 23.30 47.48
N ASP A 230 25.48 24.18 48.47
CA ASP A 230 26.59 25.06 48.82
C ASP A 230 27.61 24.21 49.59
N ALA A 231 28.84 24.12 49.08
CA ALA A 231 30.13 24.03 49.80
C ALA A 231 31.25 23.63 48.83
#